data_AF-A0A7S0HTI3-F1
#
_entry.id   AF-A0A7S0HTI3-F1
#
_cell.length_a   1.000
_cell.length_b   1.000
_cell.length_c   1.000
_cell.angle_alpha   90.00
_cell.angle_beta   90.00
_cell.angle_gamma   90.00
#
_symmetry.space_group_name_H-M   'P 1'
#
loop_
_entity.id
_entity.type
_entity.pdbx_description
1 polymer ?
#
loop_
_entity_poly.entity_id
_entity_poly.type
_entity_poly.pdbx_seq_one_letter_code
_entity_poly.pdbx_strand_id
1 'polypeptide(L)'
;LTPSLGQMLVAVGALPGLLVNPHAAGSHHVARSHSARAFVVGLEQAPSDLELISIINDGQATSLPKALSVWTERQEGSSRKAARADEVAAGREAASRAAAEAANKAAAQKKVDALVASKERVASKDAAVASKSGEAAAEVKAAERTLGAAMPFPWRVADVSKLEPAIAAAKKAGASKALVAAAEQTLQEARAAAAEVGTEAEKKAAAKVRTAAAAGAKVEAEKQKAAEQKTQSAAAAEAEAKAQAEGKKREAAEARLAEAAKTREEAEARLAAEAQKQAAKGEEEEKQAAEAEAETQAVKAEAEKQAAKLEAEKEAANSEAGKRAAKVQAEKQAAKAEVDKKKAKAEAEFQAAKAKSEAQLAKAEAEFQAARAAGTEAGATAKPVEAKVEAVAKVEAKPEAADPAEAKTERVAQAISKAETAAAATAAAAAAVAEAKAEAGAGAKVEAAAGAEKPQVDAKALDAKAAGAEAERKLRAAMPFPWQNADISKLEPAIA
;
A
#
# COMPACT_ATOMS: atom_id res chain seq x y z
N LEU A 1 48.62 -64.75 46.43
CA LEU A 1 48.93 -63.48 45.71
C LEU A 1 47.80 -62.50 45.99
N THR A 2 48.12 -61.43 46.74
CA THR A 2 47.51 -60.07 46.75
C THR A 2 45.99 -59.90 46.51
N PRO A 3 45.24 -59.32 47.47
CA PRO A 3 43.79 -59.11 47.35
C PRO A 3 43.38 -57.67 46.95
N SER A 4 42.12 -57.60 46.52
CA SER A 4 41.22 -56.44 46.35
C SER A 4 41.05 -55.56 47.61
N LEU A 5 40.44 -54.37 47.43
CA LEU A 5 40.16 -53.21 48.32
C LEU A 5 41.16 -52.05 48.11
N GLY A 6 40.79 -50.80 47.83
CA GLY A 6 39.54 -50.06 47.90
C GLY A 6 39.89 -48.63 48.37
N GLN A 7 39.31 -47.58 47.77
CA GLN A 7 38.92 -46.37 48.50
C GLN A 7 38.08 -45.43 47.64
N MET A 8 36.87 -45.19 48.13
CA MET A 8 36.08 -44.00 47.84
C MET A 8 36.76 -42.78 48.45
N LEU A 9 36.72 -41.63 47.77
CA LEU A 9 36.56 -40.36 48.48
C LEU A 9 35.66 -39.41 47.67
N VAL A 10 34.48 -39.25 48.24
CA VAL A 10 33.52 -38.17 48.00
C VAL A 10 34.12 -36.90 48.61
N ALA A 11 34.16 -35.81 47.85
CA ALA A 11 34.33 -34.46 48.40
C ALA A 11 33.14 -33.60 47.95
N VAL A 12 32.20 -33.48 48.89
CA VAL A 12 31.12 -32.49 48.93
C VAL A 12 31.70 -31.20 49.54
N GLY A 13 31.42 -30.06 48.89
CA GLY A 13 31.40 -28.71 49.47
C GLY A 13 30.68 -27.82 48.46
N ALA A 14 29.47 -27.27 48.67
CA ALA A 14 29.04 -26.31 49.71
C ALA A 14 30.06 -25.17 49.81
N LEU A 15 29.79 -23.89 49.50
CA LEU A 15 28.59 -23.06 49.68
C LEU A 15 28.82 -21.69 48.94
N PRO A 16 28.01 -20.61 49.10
CA PRO A 16 27.44 -19.83 48.00
C PRO A 16 28.01 -18.40 47.84
N GLY A 17 27.72 -17.76 46.71
CA GLY A 17 27.91 -16.32 46.53
C GLY A 17 27.31 -15.88 45.19
N LEU A 18 26.06 -15.42 45.17
CA LEU A 18 25.73 -13.99 45.10
C LEU A 18 26.50 -13.27 43.99
N LEU A 19 25.99 -13.39 42.77
CA LEU A 19 26.12 -12.35 41.76
C LEU A 19 24.73 -12.03 41.22
N VAL A 20 24.17 -11.03 41.88
CA VAL A 20 23.09 -10.17 41.41
C VAL A 20 23.50 -9.59 40.06
N ASN A 21 22.68 -9.76 39.03
CA ASN A 21 22.47 -8.65 38.10
C ASN A 21 21.04 -8.66 37.54
N PRO A 22 20.36 -7.50 37.53
CA PRO A 22 18.94 -7.37 37.27
C PRO A 22 18.68 -7.01 35.80
N HIS A 23 17.70 -7.67 35.17
CA HIS A 23 16.76 -7.00 34.28
C HIS A 23 15.59 -7.95 34.00
N ALA A 24 14.70 -8.04 34.97
CA ALA A 24 13.28 -8.22 34.69
C ALA A 24 12.75 -6.85 34.26
N ALA A 25 12.71 -6.60 32.96
CA ALA A 25 11.94 -5.51 32.36
C ALA A 25 10.76 -6.16 31.62
N GLY A 26 9.56 -5.69 31.94
CA GLY A 26 8.32 -6.41 31.72
C GLY A 26 7.99 -6.63 30.24
N SER A 27 7.53 -7.84 29.94
CA SER A 27 6.65 -8.07 28.81
C SER A 27 5.33 -7.36 29.07
N HIS A 28 5.26 -6.08 28.69
CA HIS A 28 3.98 -5.45 28.43
C HIS A 28 3.40 -6.08 27.17
N HIS A 29 2.41 -6.96 27.37
CA HIS A 29 1.37 -7.18 26.39
C HIS A 29 0.77 -5.82 26.04
N VAL A 30 1.16 -5.27 24.89
CA VAL A 30 0.39 -4.22 24.23
C VAL A 30 -0.85 -4.90 23.68
N ALA A 31 -1.86 -5.02 24.54
CA ALA A 31 -3.23 -5.13 24.09
C ALA A 31 -3.49 -3.90 23.20
N ARG A 32 -3.55 -4.11 21.88
CA ARG A 32 -4.14 -3.15 20.93
C ARG A 32 -5.63 -3.02 21.28
N SER A 33 -5.92 -2.24 22.30
CA SER A 33 -7.22 -1.62 22.47
C SER A 33 -7.44 -0.78 21.22
N HIS A 34 -8.36 -1.23 20.37
CA HIS A 34 -8.97 -0.40 19.36
C HIS A 34 -9.73 0.71 20.10
N SER A 35 -9.05 1.80 20.44
CA SER A 35 -9.74 3.03 20.79
C SER A 35 -10.45 3.45 19.51
N ALA A 36 -11.76 3.25 19.49
CA ALA A 36 -12.65 3.97 18.61
C ALA A 36 -12.37 5.46 18.83
N ARG A 37 -11.48 6.04 18.02
CA ARG A 37 -11.40 7.47 17.82
C ARG A 37 -12.71 7.81 17.14
N ALA A 38 -13.68 8.21 17.96
CA ALA A 38 -14.79 9.01 17.49
C ALA A 38 -14.16 10.18 16.74
N PHE A 39 -14.31 10.15 15.42
CA PHE A 39 -14.11 11.30 14.56
C PHE A 39 -15.10 12.35 15.06
N VAL A 40 -14.64 13.23 15.95
CA VAL A 40 -15.30 14.51 16.14
C VAL A 40 -15.00 15.26 14.85
N VAL A 41 -15.89 15.08 13.88
CA VAL A 41 -16.03 15.95 12.73
C VAL A 41 -16.21 17.34 13.31
N GLY A 42 -15.17 18.16 13.18
CA GLY A 42 -15.24 19.58 13.47
C GLY A 42 -16.32 20.20 12.58
N LEU A 43 -17.50 20.39 13.16
CA LEU A 43 -18.47 21.40 12.75
C LEU A 43 -17.86 22.77 13.09
N GLU A 44 -16.76 23.13 12.42
CA GLU A 44 -16.05 24.36 12.69
C GLU A 44 -16.54 25.45 11.75
N GLN A 45 -17.39 26.29 12.34
CA GLN A 45 -17.65 27.68 12.01
C GLN A 45 -18.17 27.95 10.59
N ALA A 46 -19.50 27.89 10.50
CA ALA A 46 -20.22 28.82 9.63
C ALA A 46 -19.71 30.26 9.93
N PRO A 47 -19.41 31.07 8.90
CA PRO A 47 -19.08 32.47 9.12
C PRO A 47 -20.25 33.11 9.87
N SER A 48 -19.96 33.68 11.03
CA SER A 48 -20.91 34.42 11.84
C SER A 48 -21.66 35.43 10.98
N ASP A 49 -23.00 35.40 11.04
CA ASP A 49 -24.02 36.17 10.29
C ASP A 49 -23.85 37.71 10.28
N LEU A 50 -22.77 38.25 10.84
CA LEU A 50 -22.55 39.67 11.05
C LEU A 50 -21.86 40.39 9.88
N GLU A 51 -21.13 39.70 8.99
CA GLU A 51 -20.59 40.35 7.77
C GLU A 51 -21.60 40.51 6.64
N LEU A 52 -22.68 39.70 6.63
CA LEU A 52 -23.78 39.85 5.67
C LEU A 52 -24.66 41.08 5.98
N ILE A 53 -24.64 41.57 7.22
CA ILE A 53 -25.48 42.69 7.65
C ILE A 53 -24.86 44.05 7.27
N SER A 54 -23.53 44.12 7.05
CA SER A 54 -22.88 45.38 6.65
C SER A 54 -23.16 45.79 5.19
N ILE A 55 -23.61 44.88 4.32
CA ILE A 55 -23.93 45.18 2.92
C ILE A 55 -25.37 45.73 2.76
N ILE A 56 -26.21 45.58 3.78
CA ILE A 56 -27.64 45.95 3.72
C ILE A 56 -27.87 47.46 3.96
N ASN A 57 -26.88 48.19 4.50
CA ASN A 57 -27.08 49.59 4.90
C ASN A 57 -26.88 50.65 3.79
N ASP A 58 -26.39 50.29 2.60
CA ASP A 58 -26.06 51.24 1.52
C ASP A 58 -27.09 51.31 0.37
N GLY A 59 -28.32 50.84 0.57
CA GLY A 59 -29.43 51.09 -0.38
C GLY A 59 -29.35 50.34 -1.73
N GLN A 60 -28.36 49.47 -1.94
CA GLN A 60 -28.21 48.60 -3.11
C GLN A 60 -28.85 47.21 -2.87
N ALA A 61 -30.14 47.18 -2.51
CA ALA A 61 -30.84 45.95 -2.12
C ALA A 61 -31.05 44.92 -3.25
N THR A 62 -30.61 45.20 -4.49
CA THR A 62 -30.87 44.34 -5.66
C THR A 62 -29.74 43.35 -5.99
N SER A 63 -28.59 43.39 -5.31
CA SER A 63 -27.42 42.54 -5.63
C SER A 63 -27.14 41.40 -4.64
N LEU A 64 -27.70 41.46 -3.42
CA LEU A 64 -27.55 40.42 -2.38
C LEU A 64 -27.89 39.00 -2.84
N PRO A 65 -28.94 38.75 -3.66
CA PRO A 65 -29.23 37.40 -4.14
C PRO A 65 -28.09 36.82 -4.98
N LYS A 66 -27.38 37.66 -5.76
CA LYS A 66 -26.28 37.21 -6.62
C LYS A 66 -25.03 36.89 -5.82
N ALA A 67 -24.70 37.70 -4.80
CA ALA A 67 -23.56 37.45 -3.94
C ALA A 67 -23.72 36.16 -3.11
N LEU A 68 -24.92 35.92 -2.58
CA LEU A 68 -25.27 34.66 -1.90
C LEU A 68 -25.16 33.46 -2.84
N SER A 69 -25.68 33.56 -4.08
CA SER A 69 -25.56 32.48 -5.07
C SER A 69 -24.11 32.14 -5.39
N VAL A 70 -23.24 33.14 -5.62
CA VAL A 70 -21.81 32.91 -5.93
C VAL A 70 -21.07 32.29 -4.73
N TRP A 71 -21.40 32.71 -3.51
CA TRP A 71 -20.80 32.11 -2.30
C TRP A 71 -21.24 30.66 -2.10
N THR A 72 -22.53 30.35 -2.28
CA THR A 72 -23.04 28.97 -2.21
C THR A 72 -22.44 28.09 -3.30
N GLU A 73 -22.30 28.60 -4.52
CA GLU A 73 -21.71 27.84 -5.64
C GLU A 73 -20.22 27.56 -5.41
N ARG A 74 -19.51 28.49 -4.76
CA ARG A 74 -18.10 28.29 -4.35
C ARG A 74 -17.96 27.27 -3.22
N GLN A 75 -18.85 27.30 -2.22
CA GLN A 75 -18.89 26.31 -1.13
C GLN A 75 -19.22 24.91 -1.65
N GLU A 76 -20.21 24.80 -2.54
CA GLU A 76 -20.53 23.54 -3.21
C GLU A 76 -19.38 23.04 -4.08
N GLY A 77 -18.71 23.93 -4.83
CA GLY A 77 -17.55 23.57 -5.64
C GLY A 77 -16.39 23.01 -4.81
N SER A 78 -16.12 23.63 -3.64
CA SER A 78 -15.10 23.15 -2.70
C SER A 78 -15.46 21.78 -2.13
N SER A 79 -16.72 21.60 -1.70
CA SER A 79 -17.23 20.34 -1.15
C SER A 79 -17.19 19.21 -2.17
N ARG A 80 -17.55 19.49 -3.44
CA ARG A 80 -17.46 18.52 -4.55
C ARG A 80 -16.01 18.15 -4.85
N LYS A 81 -15.07 19.09 -4.71
CA LYS A 81 -13.63 18.82 -4.94
C LYS A 81 -13.04 17.93 -3.83
N ALA A 82 -13.41 18.18 -2.58
CA ALA A 82 -13.03 17.32 -1.46
C ALA A 82 -13.61 15.90 -1.61
N ALA A 83 -14.91 15.78 -1.93
CA ALA A 83 -15.55 14.48 -2.15
C ALA A 83 -14.91 13.67 -3.29
N ARG A 84 -14.52 14.33 -4.39
CA ARG A 84 -13.78 13.67 -5.49
C ARG A 84 -12.38 13.22 -5.07
N ALA A 85 -11.69 13.96 -4.21
CA ALA A 85 -10.38 13.57 -3.71
C ALA A 85 -10.48 12.30 -2.84
N ASP A 86 -11.49 12.24 -1.97
CA ASP A 86 -11.75 11.07 -1.13
C ASP A 86 -12.15 9.85 -1.97
N GLU A 87 -12.96 10.03 -3.01
CA GLU A 87 -13.33 8.95 -3.94
C GLU A 87 -12.11 8.41 -4.71
N VAL A 88 -11.21 9.28 -5.14
CA VAL A 88 -9.95 8.88 -5.81
C VAL A 88 -9.01 8.16 -4.82
N ALA A 89 -8.92 8.61 -3.57
CA ALA A 89 -8.12 7.96 -2.54
C ALA A 89 -8.67 6.55 -2.22
N ALA A 90 -9.98 6.43 -2.04
CA ALA A 90 -10.64 5.14 -1.84
C ALA A 90 -10.45 4.19 -3.03
N GLY A 91 -10.53 4.71 -4.26
CA GLY A 91 -10.25 3.96 -5.48
C GLY A 91 -8.81 3.42 -5.55
N ARG A 92 -7.82 4.22 -5.12
CA ARG A 92 -6.41 3.80 -5.06
C ARG A 92 -6.17 2.72 -4.01
N GLU A 93 -6.79 2.82 -2.83
CA GLU A 93 -6.71 1.77 -1.82
C GLU A 93 -7.36 0.47 -2.31
N ALA A 94 -8.52 0.55 -2.94
CA ALA A 94 -9.21 -0.62 -3.49
C ALA A 94 -8.37 -1.31 -4.58
N ALA A 95 -7.76 -0.53 -5.49
CA ALA A 95 -6.86 -1.03 -6.52
C ALA A 95 -5.61 -1.70 -5.92
N SER A 96 -5.02 -1.09 -4.88
CA SER A 96 -3.86 -1.66 -4.19
C SER A 96 -4.19 -2.99 -3.50
N ARG A 97 -5.34 -3.08 -2.83
CA ARG A 97 -5.81 -4.33 -2.20
C ARG A 97 -6.07 -5.43 -3.25
N ALA A 98 -6.70 -5.08 -4.38
CA ALA A 98 -6.93 -6.01 -5.48
C ALA A 98 -5.62 -6.53 -6.09
N ALA A 99 -4.61 -5.66 -6.25
CA ALA A 99 -3.29 -6.05 -6.74
C ALA A 99 -2.57 -7.00 -5.76
N ALA A 100 -2.65 -6.72 -4.45
CA ALA A 100 -2.08 -7.59 -3.42
C ALA A 100 -2.76 -8.97 -3.37
N GLU A 101 -4.09 -9.02 -3.51
CA GLU A 101 -4.83 -10.28 -3.58
C GLU A 101 -4.46 -11.10 -4.82
N ALA A 102 -4.32 -10.45 -5.98
CA ALA A 102 -3.89 -11.10 -7.23
C ALA A 102 -2.46 -11.67 -7.11
N ALA A 103 -1.54 -10.93 -6.49
CA ALA A 103 -0.17 -11.38 -6.24
C ALA A 103 -0.15 -12.62 -5.31
N ASN A 104 -0.95 -12.62 -4.25
CA ASN A 104 -1.07 -13.77 -3.35
C ASN A 104 -1.67 -15.01 -4.03
N LYS A 105 -2.70 -14.84 -4.88
CA LYS A 105 -3.26 -15.95 -5.68
C LYS A 105 -2.22 -16.51 -6.66
N ALA A 106 -1.45 -15.66 -7.33
CA ALA A 106 -0.39 -16.10 -8.23
C ALA A 106 0.73 -16.85 -7.49
N ALA A 107 1.11 -16.39 -6.30
CA ALA A 107 2.09 -17.09 -5.46
C ALA A 107 1.58 -18.45 -4.96
N ALA A 108 0.30 -18.55 -4.61
CA ALA A 108 -0.34 -19.81 -4.23
C ALA A 108 -0.37 -20.80 -5.39
N GLN A 109 -0.72 -20.35 -6.60
CA GLN A 109 -0.74 -21.19 -7.80
C GLN A 109 0.65 -21.76 -8.11
N LYS A 110 1.70 -20.93 -8.06
CA LYS A 110 3.09 -21.39 -8.25
C LYS A 110 3.50 -22.50 -7.27
N LYS A 111 3.02 -22.44 -6.02
CA LYS A 111 3.29 -23.50 -5.03
C LYS A 111 2.56 -24.80 -5.38
N VAL A 112 1.33 -24.72 -5.86
CA VAL A 112 0.58 -25.89 -6.33
C VAL A 112 1.27 -26.53 -7.53
N ASP A 113 1.67 -25.74 -8.52
CA ASP A 113 2.36 -26.24 -9.71
C ASP A 113 3.71 -26.90 -9.35
N ALA A 114 4.45 -26.32 -8.39
CA ALA A 114 5.70 -26.91 -7.88
C ALA A 114 5.48 -28.24 -7.15
N LEU A 115 4.39 -28.38 -6.37
CA LEU A 115 4.04 -29.62 -5.70
C LEU A 115 3.62 -30.71 -6.71
N VAL A 116 2.87 -30.34 -7.75
CA VAL A 116 2.50 -31.26 -8.84
C VAL A 116 3.75 -31.75 -9.55
N ALA A 117 4.67 -30.86 -9.93
CA ALA A 117 5.93 -31.22 -10.57
C ALA A 117 6.81 -32.12 -9.67
N SER A 118 6.83 -31.87 -8.36
CA SER A 118 7.54 -32.72 -7.40
C SER A 118 6.93 -34.13 -7.34
N LYS A 119 5.60 -34.23 -7.31
CA LYS A 119 4.88 -35.50 -7.28
C LYS A 119 5.14 -36.34 -8.53
N GLU A 120 5.16 -35.72 -9.71
CA GLU A 120 5.49 -36.41 -10.98
C GLU A 120 6.93 -36.93 -11.01
N ARG A 121 7.89 -36.19 -10.43
CA ARG A 121 9.29 -36.64 -10.32
C ARG A 121 9.42 -37.85 -9.39
N VAL A 122 8.69 -37.87 -8.28
CA VAL A 122 8.67 -39.02 -7.36
C VAL A 122 8.05 -40.23 -8.06
N ALA A 123 6.88 -40.07 -8.70
CA ALA A 123 6.24 -41.14 -9.44
C ALA A 123 7.14 -41.71 -10.56
N SER A 124 7.86 -40.85 -11.29
CA SER A 124 8.81 -41.28 -12.32
C SER A 124 10.00 -42.06 -11.74
N LYS A 125 10.49 -41.65 -10.55
CA LYS A 125 11.60 -42.34 -9.88
C LYS A 125 11.16 -43.71 -9.37
N ASP A 126 9.97 -43.81 -8.80
CA ASP A 126 9.40 -45.08 -8.33
C ASP A 126 9.15 -46.04 -9.49
N ALA A 127 8.66 -45.55 -10.64
CA ALA A 127 8.50 -46.34 -11.86
C ALA A 127 9.85 -46.87 -12.41
N ALA A 128 10.90 -46.05 -12.37
CA ALA A 128 12.24 -46.45 -12.80
C ALA A 128 12.92 -47.46 -11.85
N VAL A 129 12.59 -47.44 -10.56
CA VAL A 129 13.06 -48.43 -9.59
C VAL A 129 12.28 -49.75 -9.77
N ALA A 130 10.97 -49.66 -10.00
CA ALA A 130 10.13 -50.83 -10.26
C ALA A 130 10.59 -51.59 -11.52
N SER A 131 10.90 -50.90 -12.62
CA SER A 131 11.37 -51.54 -13.85
C SER A 131 12.72 -52.26 -13.69
N LYS A 132 13.68 -51.64 -13.00
CA LYS A 132 14.99 -52.26 -12.70
C LYS A 132 14.88 -53.46 -11.77
N SER A 133 13.93 -53.45 -10.84
CA SER A 133 13.71 -54.59 -9.94
C SER A 133 13.10 -55.80 -10.64
N GLY A 134 12.27 -55.58 -11.68
CA GLY A 134 11.65 -56.65 -12.45
C GLY A 134 12.65 -57.45 -13.29
N GLU A 135 13.61 -56.78 -13.91
CA GLU A 135 14.65 -57.41 -14.74
C GLU A 135 15.60 -58.26 -13.90
N ALA A 136 16.10 -57.72 -12.78
CA ALA A 136 16.94 -58.48 -11.85
C ALA A 136 16.21 -59.71 -11.27
N ALA A 137 14.92 -59.59 -10.95
CA ALA A 137 14.12 -60.71 -10.46
C ALA A 137 13.91 -61.82 -11.52
N ALA A 138 13.85 -61.46 -12.80
CA ALA A 138 13.74 -62.42 -13.90
C ALA A 138 15.05 -63.20 -14.08
N GLU A 139 16.21 -62.54 -13.99
CA GLU A 139 17.53 -63.17 -14.05
C GLU A 139 17.77 -64.13 -12.87
N VAL A 140 17.40 -63.73 -11.65
CA VAL A 140 17.47 -64.59 -10.46
C VAL A 140 16.64 -65.87 -10.67
N LYS A 141 15.38 -65.74 -11.12
CA LYS A 141 14.50 -66.89 -11.36
C LYS A 141 15.01 -67.80 -12.49
N ALA A 142 15.59 -67.24 -13.53
CA ALA A 142 16.19 -68.02 -14.61
C ALA A 142 17.40 -68.82 -14.09
N ALA A 143 18.26 -68.20 -13.29
CA ALA A 143 19.43 -68.84 -12.70
C ALA A 143 19.06 -69.91 -11.64
N GLU A 144 18.01 -69.69 -10.85
CA GLU A 144 17.49 -70.71 -9.92
C GLU A 144 16.91 -71.92 -10.65
N ARG A 145 16.23 -71.71 -11.78
CA ARG A 145 15.72 -72.81 -12.62
C ARG A 145 16.84 -73.62 -13.25
N THR A 146 17.89 -72.96 -13.77
CA THR A 146 19.05 -73.68 -14.34
C THR A 146 19.82 -74.45 -13.27
N LEU A 147 19.97 -73.88 -12.07
CA LEU A 147 20.58 -74.57 -10.94
C LEU A 147 19.74 -75.77 -10.48
N GLY A 148 18.41 -75.60 -10.37
CA GLY A 148 17.50 -76.70 -10.04
C GLY A 148 17.51 -77.82 -11.08
N ALA A 149 17.62 -77.50 -12.37
CA ALA A 149 17.72 -78.49 -13.45
C ALA A 149 19.08 -79.22 -13.46
N ALA A 150 20.14 -78.60 -12.95
CA ALA A 150 21.46 -79.20 -12.83
C ALA A 150 21.60 -80.10 -11.58
N MET A 151 20.78 -79.87 -10.54
CA MET A 151 20.77 -80.74 -9.37
C MET A 151 20.20 -82.13 -9.73
N PRO A 152 20.87 -83.22 -9.34
CA PRO A 152 20.37 -84.56 -9.59
C PRO A 152 19.16 -84.86 -8.69
N PHE A 153 18.34 -85.83 -9.12
CA PHE A 153 17.35 -86.44 -8.23
C PHE A 153 18.04 -87.14 -7.05
N PRO A 154 17.40 -87.28 -5.86
CA PRO A 154 18.02 -87.83 -4.65
C PRO A 154 18.65 -89.23 -4.77
N TRP A 155 18.33 -89.98 -5.83
CA TRP A 155 18.87 -91.31 -6.14
C TRP A 155 19.86 -91.33 -7.31
N ARG A 156 20.30 -90.16 -7.81
CA ARG A 156 21.28 -90.01 -8.90
C ARG A 156 22.50 -89.23 -8.42
N VAL A 157 23.68 -89.65 -8.89
CA VAL A 157 24.92 -88.89 -8.69
C VAL A 157 24.90 -87.64 -9.58
N ALA A 158 25.32 -86.49 -9.05
CA ALA A 158 25.36 -85.24 -9.82
C ALA A 158 26.39 -85.30 -10.95
N ASP A 159 26.06 -84.70 -12.09
CA ASP A 159 27.00 -84.46 -13.18
C ASP A 159 27.84 -83.21 -12.83
N VAL A 160 29.05 -83.44 -12.32
CA VAL A 160 29.96 -82.39 -11.82
C VAL A 160 30.19 -81.31 -12.88
N SER A 161 30.29 -81.69 -14.17
CA SER A 161 30.55 -80.76 -15.28
C SER A 161 29.40 -79.79 -15.55
N LYS A 162 28.17 -80.12 -15.16
CA LYS A 162 27.00 -79.24 -15.34
C LYS A 162 26.66 -78.44 -14.09
N LEU A 163 26.98 -78.97 -12.91
CA LEU A 163 26.62 -78.37 -11.64
C LEU A 163 27.51 -77.16 -11.28
N GLU A 164 28.81 -77.20 -11.58
CA GLU A 164 29.74 -76.07 -11.36
C GLU A 164 29.35 -74.77 -12.07
N PRO A 165 29.13 -74.75 -13.41
CA PRO A 165 28.75 -73.53 -14.10
C PRO A 165 27.38 -73.01 -13.66
N ALA A 166 26.46 -73.91 -13.29
CA ALA A 166 25.14 -73.53 -12.79
C ALA A 166 25.22 -72.84 -11.42
N ILE A 167 26.05 -73.34 -10.49
CA ILE A 167 26.28 -72.69 -9.18
C ILE A 167 26.92 -71.32 -9.36
N ALA A 168 27.90 -71.18 -10.25
CA ALA A 168 28.56 -69.90 -10.52
C ALA A 168 27.58 -68.86 -11.11
N ALA A 169 26.73 -69.28 -12.06
CA ALA A 169 25.69 -68.43 -12.64
C ALA A 169 24.64 -68.00 -11.59
N ALA A 170 24.20 -68.93 -10.72
CA ALA A 170 23.26 -68.66 -9.64
C ALA A 170 23.83 -67.68 -8.60
N LYS A 171 25.11 -67.82 -8.21
CA LYS A 171 25.79 -66.87 -7.32
C LYS A 171 25.87 -65.48 -7.93
N LYS A 172 26.20 -65.38 -9.22
CA LYS A 172 26.29 -64.10 -9.94
C LYS A 172 24.93 -63.41 -10.06
N ALA A 173 23.86 -64.17 -10.26
CA ALA A 173 22.50 -63.65 -10.35
C ALA A 173 21.90 -63.28 -8.97
N GLY A 174 22.49 -63.72 -7.86
CA GLY A 174 21.93 -63.49 -6.52
C GLY A 174 20.82 -64.47 -6.13
N ALA A 175 20.90 -65.71 -6.62
CA ALA A 175 20.02 -66.80 -6.21
C ALA A 175 20.05 -67.03 -4.68
N SER A 176 19.00 -67.65 -4.16
CA SER A 176 18.87 -67.90 -2.72
C SER A 176 20.08 -68.67 -2.15
N LYS A 177 20.66 -68.14 -1.06
CA LYS A 177 21.86 -68.70 -0.41
C LYS A 177 21.68 -70.17 -0.01
N ALA A 178 20.47 -70.56 0.40
CA ALA A 178 20.15 -71.94 0.76
C ALA A 178 20.24 -72.90 -0.43
N LEU A 179 19.77 -72.49 -1.61
CA LEU A 179 19.79 -73.31 -2.81
C LEU A 179 21.22 -73.45 -3.36
N VAL A 180 22.01 -72.38 -3.31
CA VAL A 180 23.44 -72.41 -3.63
C VAL A 180 24.19 -73.35 -2.68
N ALA A 181 23.95 -73.27 -1.37
CA ALA A 181 24.61 -74.13 -0.39
C ALA A 181 24.26 -75.61 -0.57
N ALA A 182 22.98 -75.92 -0.85
CA ALA A 182 22.54 -77.29 -1.14
C ALA A 182 23.22 -77.85 -2.40
N ALA A 183 23.30 -77.05 -3.47
CA ALA A 183 23.99 -77.45 -4.70
C ALA A 183 25.49 -77.67 -4.48
N GLU A 184 26.16 -76.83 -3.69
CA GLU A 184 27.57 -77.01 -3.33
C GLU A 184 27.81 -78.29 -2.53
N GLN A 185 26.90 -78.65 -1.62
CA GLN A 185 26.97 -79.91 -0.89
C GLN A 185 26.85 -81.10 -1.84
N THR A 186 25.87 -81.10 -2.75
CA THR A 186 25.72 -82.19 -3.75
C THR A 186 26.94 -82.31 -4.67
N LEU A 187 27.62 -81.19 -4.94
CA LEU A 187 28.86 -81.18 -5.71
C LEU A 187 30.02 -81.85 -4.94
N GLN A 188 30.12 -81.61 -3.63
CA GLN A 188 31.11 -82.26 -2.78
C GLN A 188 30.87 -83.77 -2.67
N GLU A 189 29.61 -84.18 -2.49
CA GLU A 189 29.21 -85.59 -2.44
C GLU A 189 29.48 -86.30 -3.77
N ALA A 190 29.16 -85.68 -4.91
CA ALA A 190 29.44 -86.24 -6.23
C ALA A 190 30.94 -86.39 -6.50
N ARG A 191 31.77 -85.43 -6.07
CA ARG A 191 33.23 -85.53 -6.15
C ARG A 191 33.78 -86.64 -5.26
N ALA A 192 33.24 -86.82 -4.05
CA ALA A 192 33.61 -87.91 -3.16
C ALA A 192 33.22 -89.29 -3.75
N ALA A 193 32.01 -89.41 -4.29
CA ALA A 193 31.54 -90.64 -4.95
C ALA A 193 32.37 -90.98 -6.20
N ALA A 194 32.74 -89.99 -7.01
CA ALA A 194 33.62 -90.18 -8.16
C ALA A 194 35.03 -90.65 -7.75
N ALA A 195 35.53 -90.22 -6.58
CA ALA A 195 36.82 -90.68 -6.05
C ALA A 195 36.78 -92.15 -5.59
N GLU A 196 35.65 -92.63 -5.06
CA GLU A 196 35.46 -94.01 -4.60
C GLU A 196 35.32 -95.00 -5.76
N VAL A 197 34.52 -94.67 -6.80
CA VAL A 197 34.27 -95.53 -7.97
C VAL A 197 35.51 -95.67 -8.88
N GLY A 198 36.51 -94.79 -8.73
CA GLY A 198 37.79 -94.84 -9.45
C GLY A 198 38.78 -95.91 -9.00
N THR A 199 38.35 -96.98 -8.31
CA THR A 199 39.26 -97.99 -7.76
C THR A 199 38.92 -99.43 -8.15
N GLU A 200 39.56 -99.91 -9.24
CA GLU A 200 40.41 -101.12 -9.24
C GLU A 200 40.93 -101.46 -10.65
N ALA A 201 40.22 -101.08 -11.72
CA ALA A 201 40.66 -101.38 -13.09
C ALA A 201 41.76 -100.41 -13.62
N GLU A 202 41.80 -99.16 -13.14
CA GLU A 202 42.77 -98.16 -13.63
C GLU A 202 44.12 -98.16 -12.89
N LYS A 203 44.18 -98.75 -11.68
CA LYS A 203 45.43 -98.84 -10.90
C LYS A 203 46.49 -99.77 -11.53
N LYS A 204 46.12 -100.68 -12.45
CA LYS A 204 47.08 -101.56 -13.16
C LYS A 204 47.42 -101.12 -14.60
N ALA A 205 46.59 -100.30 -15.25
CA ALA A 205 46.94 -99.70 -16.55
C ALA A 205 47.85 -98.46 -16.39
N ALA A 206 47.76 -97.75 -15.25
CA ALA A 206 48.50 -96.52 -15.00
C ALA A 206 50.03 -96.72 -14.82
N ALA A 207 50.53 -97.92 -14.53
CA ALA A 207 51.95 -98.12 -14.23
C ALA A 207 52.88 -98.15 -15.47
N LYS A 208 52.38 -98.50 -16.67
CA LYS A 208 53.21 -98.61 -17.90
C LYS A 208 53.05 -97.43 -18.86
N VAL A 209 51.99 -96.65 -18.75
CA VAL A 209 51.81 -95.37 -19.48
C VAL A 209 52.49 -94.19 -18.76
N ARG A 210 52.77 -94.32 -17.45
CA ARG A 210 53.39 -93.28 -16.62
C ARG A 210 54.81 -92.86 -17.03
N THR A 211 55.58 -93.68 -17.75
CA THR A 211 56.95 -93.32 -18.17
C THR A 211 57.04 -92.64 -19.54
N ALA A 212 56.05 -92.82 -20.43
CA ALA A 212 55.92 -92.04 -21.66
C ALA A 212 55.08 -90.76 -21.45
N ALA A 213 54.05 -90.81 -20.59
CA ALA A 213 53.24 -89.65 -20.24
C ALA A 213 53.99 -88.61 -19.38
N ALA A 214 54.99 -89.01 -18.58
CA ALA A 214 55.75 -88.06 -17.75
C ALA A 214 56.64 -87.09 -18.57
N ALA A 215 57.09 -87.48 -19.76
CA ALA A 215 57.84 -86.59 -20.65
C ALA A 215 56.93 -85.61 -21.42
N GLY A 216 55.77 -86.08 -21.89
CA GLY A 216 54.75 -85.24 -22.52
C GLY A 216 54.05 -84.29 -21.52
N ALA A 217 53.77 -84.76 -20.30
CA ALA A 217 53.15 -83.97 -19.24
C ALA A 217 54.05 -82.85 -18.73
N LYS A 218 55.39 -82.98 -18.81
CA LYS A 218 56.29 -81.89 -18.44
C LYS A 218 56.27 -80.75 -19.47
N VAL A 219 56.16 -81.08 -20.76
CA VAL A 219 56.05 -80.09 -21.85
C VAL A 219 54.65 -79.46 -21.89
N GLU A 220 53.58 -80.24 -21.69
CA GLU A 220 52.21 -79.72 -21.54
C GLU A 220 52.04 -78.89 -20.26
N ALA A 221 52.65 -79.28 -19.14
CA ALA A 221 52.61 -78.48 -17.91
C ALA A 221 53.41 -77.16 -18.03
N GLU A 222 54.53 -77.12 -18.74
CA GLU A 222 55.21 -75.86 -19.05
C GLU A 222 54.38 -74.98 -20.01
N LYS A 223 53.72 -75.58 -21.00
CA LYS A 223 52.83 -74.85 -21.91
C LYS A 223 51.58 -74.32 -21.20
N GLN A 224 51.01 -75.08 -20.26
CA GLN A 224 49.90 -74.65 -19.42
C GLN A 224 50.33 -73.57 -18.42
N LYS A 225 51.51 -73.68 -17.80
CA LYS A 225 52.06 -72.60 -16.96
C LYS A 225 52.34 -71.33 -17.76
N ALA A 226 52.83 -71.45 -19.00
CA ALA A 226 53.01 -70.30 -19.89
C ALA A 226 51.67 -69.70 -20.33
N ALA A 227 50.64 -70.53 -20.57
CA ALA A 227 49.28 -70.07 -20.88
C ALA A 227 48.62 -69.38 -19.67
N GLU A 228 48.72 -69.97 -18.48
CA GLU A 228 48.23 -69.39 -17.22
C GLU A 228 48.95 -68.08 -16.91
N GLN A 229 50.28 -68.03 -17.03
CA GLN A 229 51.04 -66.80 -16.84
C GLN A 229 50.66 -65.73 -17.86
N LYS A 230 50.35 -66.10 -19.11
CA LYS A 230 49.84 -65.17 -20.13
C LYS A 230 48.42 -64.69 -19.82
N THR A 231 47.55 -65.54 -19.29
CA THR A 231 46.20 -65.13 -18.87
C THR A 231 46.23 -64.27 -17.61
N GLN A 232 47.14 -64.55 -16.66
CA GLN A 232 47.32 -63.76 -15.45
C GLN A 232 47.92 -62.39 -15.77
N SER A 233 48.87 -62.30 -16.70
CA SER A 233 49.41 -61.00 -17.13
C SER A 233 48.40 -60.18 -17.94
N ALA A 234 47.55 -60.82 -18.75
CA ALA A 234 46.45 -60.14 -19.43
C ALA A 234 45.37 -59.65 -18.44
N ALA A 235 45.00 -60.47 -17.45
CA ALA A 235 44.06 -60.08 -16.40
C ALA A 235 44.61 -58.97 -15.50
N ALA A 236 45.90 -58.99 -15.18
CA ALA A 236 46.57 -57.91 -14.45
C ALA A 236 46.58 -56.60 -15.25
N ALA A 237 46.87 -56.65 -16.55
CA ALA A 237 46.84 -55.48 -17.42
C ALA A 237 45.42 -54.90 -17.57
N GLU A 238 44.40 -55.76 -17.66
CA GLU A 238 43.00 -55.31 -17.71
C GLU A 238 42.55 -54.69 -16.37
N ALA A 239 42.95 -55.28 -15.24
CA ALA A 239 42.67 -54.73 -13.92
C ALA A 239 43.34 -53.37 -13.72
N GLU A 240 44.59 -53.21 -14.18
CA GLU A 240 45.31 -51.94 -14.12
C GLU A 240 44.67 -50.88 -15.03
N ALA A 241 44.28 -51.25 -16.26
CA ALA A 241 43.57 -50.34 -17.16
C ALA A 241 42.22 -49.89 -16.57
N LYS A 242 41.49 -50.79 -15.92
CA LYS A 242 40.22 -50.46 -15.24
C LYS A 242 40.46 -49.56 -14.02
N ALA A 243 41.50 -49.82 -13.23
CA ALA A 243 41.88 -48.97 -12.10
C ALA A 243 42.28 -47.56 -12.55
N GLN A 244 43.04 -47.43 -13.63
CA GLN A 244 43.39 -46.14 -14.23
C GLN A 244 42.16 -45.40 -14.77
N ALA A 245 41.21 -46.11 -15.40
CA ALA A 245 39.96 -45.52 -15.88
C ALA A 245 39.06 -45.05 -14.74
N GLU A 246 38.97 -45.80 -13.64
CA GLU A 246 38.24 -45.36 -12.44
C GLU A 246 38.93 -44.20 -11.73
N GLY A 247 40.26 -44.18 -11.68
CA GLY A 247 41.04 -43.05 -11.17
C GLY A 247 40.72 -41.76 -11.91
N LYS A 248 40.78 -41.77 -13.25
CA LYS A 248 40.41 -40.61 -14.09
C LYS A 248 38.96 -40.17 -13.90
N LYS A 249 38.03 -41.11 -13.71
CA LYS A 249 36.63 -40.78 -13.43
C LYS A 249 36.45 -40.11 -12.07
N ARG A 250 37.20 -40.54 -11.04
CA ARG A 250 37.18 -39.92 -9.71
C ARG A 250 37.77 -38.51 -9.74
N GLU A 251 38.90 -38.33 -10.42
CA GLU A 251 39.53 -37.01 -10.60
C GLU A 251 38.60 -36.03 -11.35
N ALA A 252 37.94 -36.48 -12.42
CA ALA A 252 36.96 -35.67 -13.12
C ALA A 252 35.70 -35.36 -12.28
N ALA A 253 35.28 -36.27 -11.41
CA ALA A 253 34.16 -36.03 -10.49
C ALA A 253 34.53 -35.02 -9.40
N GLU A 254 35.75 -35.11 -8.86
CA GLU A 254 36.28 -34.17 -7.87
C GLU A 254 36.44 -32.77 -8.45
N ALA A 255 36.97 -32.65 -9.68
CA ALA A 255 37.05 -31.37 -10.39
C ALA A 255 35.67 -30.71 -10.60
N ARG A 256 34.64 -31.50 -10.95
CA ARG A 256 33.26 -31.02 -11.08
C ARG A 256 32.66 -30.58 -9.75
N LEU A 257 32.97 -31.27 -8.66
CA LEU A 257 32.52 -30.88 -7.32
C LEU A 257 33.20 -29.58 -6.86
N ALA A 258 34.48 -29.39 -7.18
CA ALA A 258 35.20 -28.14 -6.89
C ALA A 258 34.64 -26.95 -7.70
N GLU A 259 34.32 -27.16 -8.98
CA GLU A 259 33.66 -26.14 -9.81
C GLU A 259 32.25 -25.80 -9.32
N ALA A 260 31.47 -26.82 -8.93
CA ALA A 260 30.16 -26.63 -8.33
C ALA A 260 30.22 -25.88 -6.98
N ALA A 261 31.26 -26.12 -6.18
CA ALA A 261 31.47 -25.39 -4.92
C ALA A 261 31.78 -23.91 -5.19
N LYS A 262 32.65 -23.62 -6.16
CA LYS A 262 33.00 -22.23 -6.54
C LYS A 262 31.80 -21.45 -7.08
N THR A 263 30.97 -22.09 -7.92
CA THR A 263 29.76 -21.44 -8.45
C THR A 263 28.70 -21.21 -7.36
N ARG A 264 28.61 -22.10 -6.36
CA ARG A 264 27.74 -21.90 -5.20
C ARG A 264 28.20 -20.73 -4.33
N GLU A 265 29.50 -20.63 -4.05
CA GLU A 265 30.07 -19.51 -3.30
C GLU A 265 29.82 -18.17 -4.01
N GLU A 266 30.00 -18.11 -5.34
CA GLU A 266 29.69 -16.92 -6.12
C GLU A 266 28.18 -16.57 -6.09
N ALA A 267 27.30 -17.58 -6.15
CA ALA A 267 25.86 -17.37 -6.04
C ALA A 267 25.45 -16.85 -4.65
N GLU A 268 26.01 -17.41 -3.57
CA GLU A 268 25.78 -16.95 -2.19
C GLU A 268 26.30 -15.51 -1.99
N ALA A 269 27.46 -15.15 -2.56
CA ALA A 269 27.98 -13.79 -2.54
C ALA A 269 27.07 -12.80 -3.29
N ARG A 270 26.50 -13.19 -4.44
CA ARG A 270 25.53 -12.35 -5.18
C ARG A 270 24.25 -12.13 -4.39
N LEU A 271 23.72 -13.16 -3.74
CA LEU A 271 22.53 -13.04 -2.89
C LEU A 271 22.79 -12.14 -1.67
N ALA A 272 23.97 -12.25 -1.05
CA ALA A 272 24.36 -11.37 0.05
C ALA A 272 24.49 -9.90 -0.39
N ALA A 273 25.08 -9.65 -1.58
CA ALA A 273 25.18 -8.31 -2.13
C ALA A 273 23.81 -7.71 -2.49
N GLU A 274 22.88 -8.51 -3.00
CA GLU A 274 21.51 -8.07 -3.27
C GLU A 274 20.74 -7.75 -1.98
N ALA A 275 20.90 -8.58 -0.94
CA ALA A 275 20.30 -8.32 0.37
C ALA A 275 20.83 -7.00 0.99
N GLN A 276 22.13 -6.71 0.86
CA GLN A 276 22.69 -5.44 1.31
C GLN A 276 22.14 -4.24 0.52
N LYS A 277 21.95 -4.36 -0.80
CA LYS A 277 21.33 -3.30 -1.61
C LYS A 277 19.88 -3.03 -1.18
N GLN A 278 19.12 -4.08 -0.86
CA GLN A 278 17.75 -3.93 -0.37
C GLN A 278 17.71 -3.30 1.02
N ALA A 279 18.63 -3.68 1.92
CA ALA A 279 18.74 -3.06 3.24
C ALA A 279 19.08 -1.57 3.14
N ALA A 280 20.04 -1.20 2.29
CA ALA A 280 20.41 0.19 2.06
C ALA A 280 19.24 1.02 1.48
N LYS A 281 18.47 0.44 0.55
CA LYS A 281 17.29 1.10 -0.01
C LYS A 281 16.19 1.32 1.04
N GLY A 282 15.97 0.35 1.93
CA GLY A 282 15.03 0.49 3.04
C GLY A 282 15.41 1.62 4.01
N GLU A 283 16.70 1.77 4.31
CA GLU A 283 17.20 2.84 5.19
C GLU A 283 17.05 4.24 4.54
N GLU A 284 17.18 4.34 3.22
CA GLU A 284 16.96 5.59 2.47
C GLU A 284 15.47 5.95 2.42
N GLU A 285 14.58 4.97 2.22
CA GLU A 285 13.13 5.17 2.28
C GLU A 285 12.67 5.59 3.69
N GLU A 286 13.26 5.04 4.75
CA GLU A 286 12.97 5.45 6.14
C GLU A 286 13.42 6.89 6.42
N LYS A 287 14.58 7.31 5.91
CA LYS A 287 15.04 8.71 6.01
C LYS A 287 14.10 9.67 5.28
N GLN A 288 13.65 9.32 4.08
CA GLN A 288 12.67 10.14 3.33
C GLN A 288 11.32 10.22 4.05
N ALA A 289 10.86 9.12 4.66
CA ALA A 289 9.65 9.14 5.46
C ALA A 289 9.77 10.04 6.70
N ALA A 290 10.91 10.00 7.39
CA ALA A 290 11.18 10.86 8.54
C ALA A 290 11.29 12.35 8.14
N GLU A 291 11.90 12.67 7.00
CA GLU A 291 11.99 14.03 6.47
C GLU A 291 10.61 14.58 6.07
N ALA A 292 9.79 13.77 5.41
CA ALA A 292 8.41 14.12 5.08
C ALA A 292 7.57 14.35 6.35
N GLU A 293 7.71 13.51 7.37
CA GLU A 293 7.01 13.70 8.64
C GLU A 293 7.45 15.01 9.33
N ALA A 294 8.75 15.32 9.34
CA ALA A 294 9.27 16.57 9.88
C ALA A 294 8.72 17.80 9.12
N GLU A 295 8.63 17.74 7.79
CA GLU A 295 8.07 18.82 6.98
C GLU A 295 6.57 19.03 7.28
N THR A 296 5.79 17.95 7.44
CA THR A 296 4.37 18.07 7.82
C THR A 296 4.18 18.67 9.21
N GLN A 297 5.07 18.36 10.17
CA GLN A 297 5.02 18.96 11.50
C GLN A 297 5.39 20.46 11.45
N ALA A 298 6.36 20.84 10.62
CA ALA A 298 6.74 22.24 10.43
C ALA A 298 5.59 23.06 9.82
N VAL A 299 4.93 22.55 8.77
CA VAL A 299 3.76 23.20 8.15
C VAL A 299 2.61 23.32 9.14
N LYS A 300 2.36 22.29 9.96
CA LYS A 300 1.32 22.33 10.99
C LYS A 300 1.61 23.39 12.06
N ALA A 301 2.86 23.49 12.52
CA ALA A 301 3.26 24.51 13.49
C ALA A 301 3.16 25.93 12.94
N GLU A 302 3.43 26.13 11.65
CA GLU A 302 3.26 27.42 10.98
C GLU A 302 1.78 27.79 10.84
N ALA A 303 0.93 26.83 10.48
CA ALA A 303 -0.52 27.04 10.41
C ALA A 303 -1.11 27.42 11.77
N GLU A 304 -0.70 26.76 12.86
CA GLU A 304 -1.13 27.10 14.23
C GLU A 304 -0.69 28.53 14.63
N LYS A 305 0.53 28.96 14.25
CA LYS A 305 0.98 30.34 14.49
C LYS A 305 0.15 31.37 13.71
N GLN A 306 -0.21 31.07 12.46
CA GLN A 306 -1.06 31.96 11.65
C GLN A 306 -2.49 32.03 12.22
N ALA A 307 -3.05 30.91 12.69
CA ALA A 307 -4.35 30.87 13.35
C ALA A 307 -4.35 31.73 14.63
N ALA A 308 -3.34 31.59 15.49
CA ALA A 308 -3.21 32.38 16.72
C ALA A 308 -3.07 33.89 16.42
N LYS A 309 -2.35 34.25 15.34
CA LYS A 309 -2.22 35.66 14.92
C LYS A 309 -3.55 36.25 14.46
N LEU A 310 -4.33 35.49 13.68
CA LEU A 310 -5.66 35.91 13.21
C LEU A 310 -6.66 36.03 14.38
N GLU A 311 -6.57 35.14 15.37
CA GLU A 311 -7.42 35.22 16.56
C GLU A 311 -7.13 36.49 17.37
N ALA A 312 -5.85 36.81 17.59
CA ALA A 312 -5.45 38.04 18.27
C ALA A 312 -5.90 39.31 17.51
N GLU A 313 -5.85 39.29 16.17
CA GLU A 313 -6.32 40.40 15.34
C GLU A 313 -7.85 40.58 15.43
N LYS A 314 -8.62 39.49 15.46
CA LYS A 314 -10.07 39.52 15.68
C LYS A 314 -10.42 40.10 17.05
N GLU A 315 -9.69 39.73 18.10
CA GLU A 315 -9.92 40.23 19.45
C GLU A 315 -9.63 41.75 19.55
N ALA A 316 -8.57 42.21 18.88
CA ALA A 316 -8.25 43.63 18.76
C ALA A 316 -9.36 44.42 18.03
N ALA A 317 -9.84 43.90 16.89
CA ALA A 317 -10.92 44.51 16.10
C ALA A 317 -12.24 44.60 16.90
N ASN A 318 -12.61 43.56 17.64
CA ASN A 318 -13.80 43.57 18.49
C ASN A 318 -13.69 44.59 19.63
N SER A 319 -12.49 44.76 20.22
CA SER A 319 -12.27 45.79 21.25
C SER A 319 -12.47 47.21 20.70
N GLU A 320 -12.10 47.44 19.44
CA GLU A 320 -12.22 48.75 18.80
C GLU A 320 -13.67 49.03 18.38
N ALA A 321 -14.37 48.01 17.87
CA ALA A 321 -15.80 48.08 17.57
C ALA A 321 -16.63 48.40 18.83
N GLY A 322 -16.32 47.77 19.96
CA GLY A 322 -16.95 48.06 21.26
C GLY A 322 -16.76 49.52 21.71
N LYS A 323 -15.56 50.08 21.54
CA LYS A 323 -15.28 51.50 21.84
C LYS A 323 -16.09 52.45 20.94
N ARG A 324 -16.21 52.14 19.65
CA ARG A 324 -16.99 52.96 18.71
C ARG A 324 -18.49 52.88 19.01
N ALA A 325 -19.02 51.71 19.35
CA ALA A 325 -20.41 51.55 19.75
C ALA A 325 -20.74 52.36 21.02
N ALA A 326 -19.86 52.32 22.03
CA ALA A 326 -20.02 53.12 23.25
C ALA A 326 -20.01 54.64 22.95
N LYS A 327 -19.13 55.10 22.04
CA LYS A 327 -19.08 56.51 21.63
C LYS A 327 -20.38 56.96 20.95
N VAL A 328 -20.90 56.17 20.01
CA VAL A 328 -22.16 56.48 19.30
C VAL A 328 -23.34 56.52 20.28
N GLN A 329 -23.37 55.64 21.27
CA GLN A 329 -24.42 55.64 22.28
C GLN A 329 -24.37 56.89 23.16
N ALA A 330 -23.17 57.35 23.53
CA ALA A 330 -22.96 58.59 24.25
C ALA A 330 -23.39 59.82 23.43
N GLU A 331 -23.07 59.88 22.13
CA GLU A 331 -23.51 60.94 21.23
C GLU A 331 -25.04 60.96 21.07
N LYS A 332 -25.70 59.80 20.96
CA LYS A 332 -27.17 59.70 20.94
C LYS A 332 -27.80 60.24 22.23
N GLN A 333 -27.23 59.94 23.39
CA GLN A 333 -27.74 60.45 24.67
C GLN A 333 -27.55 61.97 24.78
N ALA A 334 -26.41 62.50 24.32
CA ALA A 334 -26.16 63.94 24.26
C ALA A 334 -27.14 64.67 23.32
N ALA A 335 -27.41 64.11 22.14
CA ALA A 335 -28.37 64.67 21.19
C ALA A 335 -29.81 64.66 21.76
N LYS A 336 -30.22 63.59 22.44
CA LYS A 336 -31.53 63.51 23.10
C LYS A 336 -31.68 64.58 24.18
N ALA A 337 -30.65 64.78 25.01
CA ALA A 337 -30.65 65.82 26.03
C ALA A 337 -30.76 67.24 25.44
N GLU A 338 -30.15 67.49 24.27
CA GLU A 338 -30.25 68.79 23.60
C GLU A 338 -31.66 69.06 23.04
N VAL A 339 -32.32 68.03 22.49
CA VAL A 339 -33.71 68.11 22.02
C VAL A 339 -34.67 68.36 23.18
N ASP A 340 -34.52 67.66 24.30
CA ASP A 340 -35.34 67.85 25.49
C ASP A 340 -35.19 69.29 26.04
N LYS A 341 -33.98 69.84 26.00
CA LYS A 341 -33.72 71.24 26.38
C LYS A 341 -34.39 72.24 25.44
N LYS A 342 -34.36 72.01 24.13
CA LYS A 342 -35.06 72.84 23.13
C LYS A 342 -36.57 72.77 23.30
N LYS A 343 -37.12 71.59 23.58
CA LYS A 343 -38.55 71.38 23.85
C LYS A 343 -39.00 72.15 25.10
N ALA A 344 -38.25 72.03 26.21
CA ALA A 344 -38.54 72.77 27.44
C ALA A 344 -38.51 74.29 27.22
N LYS A 345 -37.58 74.80 26.39
CA LYS A 345 -37.51 76.22 26.04
C LYS A 345 -38.72 76.67 25.21
N ALA A 346 -39.11 75.91 24.20
CA ALA A 346 -40.27 76.22 23.36
C ALA A 346 -41.58 76.20 24.16
N GLU A 347 -41.73 75.25 25.09
CA GLU A 347 -42.90 75.18 25.97
C GLU A 347 -42.97 76.37 26.93
N ALA A 348 -41.83 76.83 27.46
CA ALA A 348 -41.77 78.04 28.28
C ALA A 348 -42.13 79.31 27.48
N GLU A 349 -41.66 79.43 26.23
CA GLU A 349 -42.00 80.55 25.34
C GLU A 349 -43.49 80.54 24.98
N PHE A 350 -44.09 79.37 24.74
CA PHE A 350 -45.52 79.23 24.49
C PHE A 350 -46.36 79.65 25.69
N GLN A 351 -46.01 79.23 26.90
CA GLN A 351 -46.70 79.65 28.12
C GLN A 351 -46.57 81.16 28.36
N ALA A 352 -45.41 81.75 28.07
CA ALA A 352 -45.21 83.20 28.16
C ALA A 352 -46.06 83.96 27.11
N ALA A 353 -46.22 83.42 25.90
CA ALA A 353 -47.09 83.99 24.87
C ALA A 353 -48.57 83.91 25.27
N LYS A 354 -49.00 82.78 25.83
CA LYS A 354 -50.37 82.58 26.33
C LYS A 354 -50.70 83.55 27.47
N ALA A 355 -49.79 83.73 28.43
CA ALA A 355 -49.99 84.70 29.51
C ALA A 355 -50.11 86.15 28.98
N LYS A 356 -49.37 86.50 27.92
CA LYS A 356 -49.47 87.82 27.28
C LYS A 356 -50.80 88.03 26.56
N SER A 357 -51.33 87.03 25.86
CA SER A 357 -52.62 87.14 25.19
C SER A 357 -53.78 87.22 26.18
N GLU A 358 -53.75 86.44 27.27
CA GLU A 358 -54.72 86.53 28.37
C GLU A 358 -54.68 87.91 29.04
N ALA A 359 -53.49 88.49 29.26
CA ALA A 359 -53.35 89.85 29.78
C ALA A 359 -53.90 90.93 28.83
N GLN A 360 -53.73 90.76 27.51
CA GLN A 360 -54.30 91.67 26.51
C GLN A 360 -55.83 91.58 26.46
N LEU A 361 -56.39 90.37 26.56
CA LEU A 361 -57.84 90.16 26.66
C LEU A 361 -58.41 90.81 27.92
N ALA A 362 -57.79 90.60 29.08
CA ALA A 362 -58.20 91.23 30.32
C ALA A 362 -58.16 92.77 30.25
N LYS A 363 -57.15 93.33 29.56
CA LYS A 363 -57.06 94.77 29.33
C LYS A 363 -58.17 95.28 28.41
N ALA A 364 -58.46 94.59 27.31
CA ALA A 364 -59.54 94.95 26.40
C ALA A 364 -60.92 94.86 27.07
N GLU A 365 -61.14 93.85 27.91
CA GLU A 365 -62.37 93.69 28.68
C GLU A 365 -62.53 94.80 29.73
N ALA A 366 -61.45 95.20 30.41
CA ALA A 366 -61.44 96.33 31.32
C ALA A 366 -61.73 97.67 30.60
N GLU A 367 -61.15 97.90 29.42
CA GLU A 367 -61.45 99.08 28.59
C GLU A 367 -62.92 99.09 28.13
N PHE A 368 -63.49 97.93 27.77
CA PHE A 368 -64.90 97.81 27.40
C PHE A 368 -65.84 98.08 28.57
N GLN A 369 -65.54 97.55 29.76
CA GLN A 369 -66.28 97.82 31.00
C GLN A 369 -66.21 99.30 31.39
N ALA A 370 -65.04 99.94 31.24
CA ALA A 370 -64.87 101.37 31.48
C ALA A 370 -65.69 102.22 30.49
N ALA A 371 -65.72 101.86 29.20
CA ALA A 371 -66.56 102.52 28.21
C ALA A 371 -68.06 102.35 28.51
N ARG A 372 -68.47 101.18 29.03
CA ARG A 372 -69.84 100.93 29.46
C ARG A 372 -70.23 101.77 30.69
N ALA A 373 -69.32 101.94 31.65
CA ALA A 373 -69.53 102.76 32.84
C ALA A 373 -69.55 104.27 32.51
N ALA A 374 -68.85 104.71 31.46
CA ALA A 374 -68.88 106.11 30.99
C ALA A 374 -70.14 106.48 30.18
N GLY A 375 -71.01 105.50 29.85
CA GLY A 375 -72.16 105.70 28.96
C GLY A 375 -73.54 105.88 29.62
N THR A 376 -73.63 106.06 30.94
CA THR A 376 -74.92 106.03 31.67
C THR A 376 -75.59 107.36 32.00
N GLU A 377 -75.19 108.50 31.42
CA GLU A 377 -75.98 109.75 31.55
C GLU A 377 -75.94 110.61 30.28
N ALA A 378 -76.77 110.26 29.29
CA ALA A 378 -77.48 111.19 28.40
C ALA A 378 -78.26 110.39 27.36
N GLY A 379 -79.57 110.26 27.57
CA GLY A 379 -80.49 109.75 26.56
C GLY A 379 -80.57 110.68 25.37
N ALA A 380 -80.47 110.15 24.17
CA ALA A 380 -81.07 110.70 22.97
C ALA A 380 -81.00 109.68 21.84
N THR A 381 -82.15 109.52 21.20
CA THR A 381 -82.37 108.87 19.90
C THR A 381 -81.23 109.09 18.90
N ALA A 382 -80.54 108.02 18.53
CA ALA A 382 -79.78 107.94 17.29
C ALA A 382 -79.54 106.47 16.91
N LYS A 383 -80.06 106.06 15.74
CA LYS A 383 -79.43 105.02 14.92
C LYS A 383 -77.94 105.38 14.82
N PRO A 384 -76.98 104.44 14.96
CA PRO A 384 -76.32 103.99 13.72
C PRO A 384 -75.58 102.62 13.81
N VAL A 385 -74.96 102.29 12.66
CA VAL A 385 -73.75 101.44 12.47
C VAL A 385 -73.90 99.92 12.39
N GLU A 386 -74.66 99.43 11.41
CA GLU A 386 -74.22 98.31 10.58
C GLU A 386 -72.99 98.75 9.75
N ALA A 387 -71.80 98.79 10.36
CA ALA A 387 -70.51 98.95 9.66
C ALA A 387 -69.34 98.80 10.64
N LYS A 388 -69.13 97.61 11.22
CA LYS A 388 -67.82 97.22 11.82
C LYS A 388 -67.67 95.75 12.23
N VAL A 389 -68.53 94.84 11.76
CA VAL A 389 -68.33 93.39 11.98
C VAL A 389 -67.50 92.75 10.85
N GLU A 390 -67.19 93.49 9.78
CA GLU A 390 -66.45 92.99 8.61
C GLU A 390 -64.94 93.31 8.63
N ALA A 391 -64.34 93.48 9.82
CA ALA A 391 -62.90 93.71 9.96
C ALA A 391 -62.15 92.65 10.80
N VAL A 392 -62.83 91.60 11.27
CA VAL A 392 -62.19 90.50 12.04
C VAL A 392 -62.16 89.17 11.26
N ALA A 393 -62.80 89.09 10.08
CA ALA A 393 -62.80 87.89 9.23
C ALA A 393 -61.85 87.96 8.02
N LYS A 394 -60.88 88.89 7.99
CA LYS A 394 -59.98 89.08 6.84
C LYS A 394 -58.50 89.19 7.25
N VAL A 395 -58.06 88.25 8.09
CA VAL A 395 -56.64 87.90 8.33
C VAL A 395 -56.40 86.43 7.96
N GLU A 396 -57.13 85.92 6.97
CA GLU A 396 -56.77 84.69 6.27
C GLU A 396 -56.59 85.02 4.79
N ALA A 397 -55.51 84.46 4.22
CA ALA A 397 -55.05 84.56 2.83
C ALA A 397 -54.25 85.83 2.43
N LYS A 398 -52.93 85.79 2.69
CA LYS A 398 -51.89 86.35 1.80
C LYS A 398 -50.63 85.46 1.85
N PRO A 399 -49.99 85.13 0.72
CA PRO A 399 -49.24 83.89 0.57
C PRO A 399 -47.81 83.95 1.14
N GLU A 400 -47.48 82.92 1.92
CA GLU A 400 -46.30 82.06 1.79
C GLU A 400 -45.11 82.68 1.01
N ALA A 401 -44.36 83.54 1.69
CA ALA A 401 -42.98 83.81 1.31
C ALA A 401 -42.12 82.73 1.96
N ALA A 402 -41.53 81.87 1.12
CA ALA A 402 -40.65 80.78 1.51
C ALA A 402 -39.59 81.23 2.52
N ASP A 403 -39.50 80.48 3.61
CA ASP A 403 -38.55 80.71 4.70
C ASP A 403 -37.11 80.54 4.16
N PRO A 404 -36.23 81.56 4.25
CA PRO A 404 -34.84 81.47 3.80
C PRO A 404 -34.03 80.41 4.56
N ALA A 405 -34.56 79.83 5.64
CA ALA A 405 -33.98 78.68 6.32
C ALA A 405 -34.15 77.36 5.53
N GLU A 406 -35.30 77.15 4.88
CA GLU A 406 -35.57 75.91 4.12
C GLU A 406 -34.73 75.81 2.84
N ALA A 407 -34.53 76.93 2.15
CA ALA A 407 -33.67 77.00 0.97
C ALA A 407 -32.18 76.74 1.27
N LYS A 408 -31.73 76.97 2.51
CA LYS A 408 -30.36 76.63 2.94
C LYS A 408 -30.22 75.16 3.29
N THR A 409 -31.21 74.56 3.94
CA THR A 409 -31.21 73.11 4.23
C THR A 409 -31.28 72.28 2.96
N GLU A 410 -32.03 72.71 1.96
CA GLU A 410 -32.14 71.99 0.67
C GLU A 410 -30.86 72.10 -0.16
N ARG A 411 -30.18 73.26 -0.14
CA ARG A 411 -28.85 73.41 -0.78
C ARG A 411 -27.76 72.58 -0.08
N VAL A 412 -27.82 72.41 1.24
CA VAL A 412 -26.89 71.53 1.97
C VAL A 412 -27.18 70.06 1.66
N ALA A 413 -28.45 69.66 1.59
CA ALA A 413 -28.83 68.30 1.19
C ALA A 413 -28.39 67.96 -0.23
N GLN A 414 -28.53 68.89 -1.19
CA GLN A 414 -28.02 68.70 -2.55
C GLN A 414 -26.48 68.63 -2.62
N ALA A 415 -25.77 69.41 -1.79
CA ALA A 415 -24.30 69.35 -1.74
C ALA A 415 -23.79 68.01 -1.17
N ILE A 416 -24.48 67.45 -0.16
CA ILE A 416 -24.15 66.14 0.42
C ILE A 416 -24.39 65.02 -0.59
N SER A 417 -25.55 65.01 -1.27
CA SER A 417 -25.86 64.03 -2.30
C SER A 417 -24.88 64.06 -3.48
N LYS A 418 -24.39 65.25 -3.86
CA LYS A 418 -23.36 65.40 -4.90
C LYS A 418 -21.96 64.95 -4.45
N ALA A 419 -21.65 65.05 -3.16
CA ALA A 419 -20.38 64.55 -2.61
C ALA A 419 -20.37 63.01 -2.50
N GLU A 420 -21.49 62.41 -2.11
CA GLU A 420 -21.64 60.94 -2.03
C GLU A 420 -21.53 60.27 -3.40
N THR A 421 -22.13 60.88 -4.43
CA THR A 421 -22.02 60.38 -5.81
C THR A 421 -20.59 60.48 -6.37
N ALA A 422 -19.83 61.52 -6.01
CA ALA A 422 -18.41 61.64 -6.36
C ALA A 422 -17.51 60.63 -5.61
N ALA A 423 -17.82 60.32 -4.35
CA ALA A 423 -17.12 59.30 -3.56
C ALA A 423 -17.39 57.87 -4.08
N ALA A 424 -18.63 57.57 -4.49
CA ALA A 424 -18.98 56.30 -5.09
C ALA A 424 -18.28 56.09 -6.45
N ALA A 425 -18.18 57.14 -7.27
CA ALA A 425 -17.47 57.06 -8.56
C ALA A 425 -15.96 56.82 -8.39
N THR A 426 -15.34 57.41 -7.37
CA THR A 426 -13.91 57.20 -7.07
C THR A 426 -13.62 55.83 -6.47
N ALA A 427 -14.51 55.28 -5.64
CA ALA A 427 -14.42 53.91 -5.15
C ALA A 427 -14.59 52.86 -6.27
N ALA A 428 -15.52 53.09 -7.20
CA ALA A 428 -15.71 52.22 -8.36
C ALA A 428 -14.49 52.23 -9.30
N ALA A 429 -13.87 53.40 -9.51
CA ALA A 429 -12.62 53.49 -10.27
C ALA A 429 -11.46 52.76 -9.59
N ALA A 430 -11.35 52.81 -8.25
CA ALA A 430 -10.32 52.09 -7.51
C ALA A 430 -10.52 50.57 -7.55
N ALA A 431 -11.77 50.09 -7.52
CA ALA A 431 -12.10 48.67 -7.65
C ALA A 431 -11.76 48.12 -9.05
N ALA A 432 -12.05 48.88 -10.11
CA ALA A 432 -11.71 48.50 -11.48
C ALA A 432 -10.18 48.40 -11.70
N VAL A 433 -9.39 49.28 -11.05
CA VAL A 433 -7.92 49.22 -11.09
C VAL A 433 -7.36 48.03 -10.31
N ALA A 434 -8.02 47.60 -9.23
CA ALA A 434 -7.63 46.42 -8.47
C ALA A 434 -7.92 45.11 -9.22
N GLU A 435 -9.05 45.03 -9.93
CA GLU A 435 -9.45 43.88 -10.74
C GLU A 435 -8.53 43.70 -11.96
N ALA A 436 -8.18 44.79 -12.65
CA ALA A 436 -7.21 44.77 -13.76
C ALA A 436 -5.80 44.32 -13.31
N LYS A 437 -5.41 44.57 -12.05
CA LYS A 437 -4.13 44.15 -11.50
C LYS A 437 -4.11 42.68 -11.05
N ALA A 438 -5.28 42.11 -10.72
CA ALA A 438 -5.43 40.69 -10.38
C ALA A 438 -5.34 39.79 -11.62
N GLU A 439 -5.86 40.23 -12.78
CA GLU A 439 -5.74 39.48 -14.04
C GLU A 439 -4.32 39.51 -14.62
N ALA A 440 -3.59 40.63 -14.48
CA ALA A 440 -2.20 40.72 -14.93
C ALA A 440 -1.22 39.85 -14.11
N GLY A 441 -1.57 39.46 -12.88
CA GLY A 441 -0.75 38.63 -12.00
C GLY A 441 -0.87 37.11 -12.24
N ALA A 442 -1.93 36.65 -12.92
CA ALA A 442 -2.21 35.23 -13.13
C ALA A 442 -1.58 34.65 -14.42
N GLY A 443 -1.11 35.50 -15.35
CA GLY A 443 -0.55 35.08 -16.64
C GLY A 443 0.95 34.80 -16.66
N ALA A 444 1.71 35.18 -15.63
CA ALA A 444 3.19 35.20 -15.71
C ALA A 444 3.90 33.98 -15.07
N LYS A 445 3.19 32.92 -14.66
CA LYS A 445 3.81 31.80 -13.91
C LYS A 445 3.48 30.39 -14.38
N VAL A 446 3.15 30.21 -15.66
CA VAL A 446 2.87 28.88 -16.27
C VAL A 446 3.84 28.51 -17.42
N GLU A 447 4.87 29.30 -17.72
CA GLU A 447 5.95 28.90 -18.63
C GLU A 447 7.29 28.74 -17.90
N ALA A 448 7.40 27.74 -17.02
CA ALA A 448 8.71 27.29 -16.49
C ALA A 448 8.67 25.88 -15.89
N ALA A 449 7.98 24.92 -16.52
CA ALA A 449 8.09 23.49 -16.15
C ALA A 449 7.53 22.56 -17.24
N ALA A 450 8.11 22.59 -18.44
CA ALA A 450 7.85 21.60 -19.47
C ALA A 450 9.15 21.23 -20.17
N GLY A 451 10.03 20.56 -19.43
CA GLY A 451 11.28 19.98 -19.91
C GLY A 451 11.48 18.59 -19.30
N ALA A 452 10.65 17.64 -19.71
CA ALA A 452 10.89 16.21 -19.47
C ALA A 452 10.33 15.42 -20.64
N GLU A 453 11.27 14.89 -21.44
CA GLU A 453 11.06 13.92 -22.52
C GLU A 453 10.06 12.83 -22.13
N LYS A 454 9.00 12.68 -22.91
CA LYS A 454 8.17 11.47 -22.92
C LYS A 454 8.95 10.37 -23.66
N PRO A 455 9.06 9.13 -23.14
CA PRO A 455 9.48 8.02 -23.96
C PRO A 455 8.37 7.74 -24.99
N GLN A 456 8.71 7.94 -26.26
CA GLN A 456 7.92 7.58 -27.41
C GLN A 456 7.82 6.04 -27.43
N VAL A 457 6.70 5.50 -26.97
CA VAL A 457 6.44 4.06 -27.06
C VAL A 457 6.03 3.76 -28.49
N ASP A 458 6.93 3.12 -29.24
CA ASP A 458 6.71 2.71 -30.62
C ASP A 458 5.44 1.85 -30.74
N ALA A 459 4.44 2.37 -31.46
CA ALA A 459 3.22 1.65 -31.78
C ALA A 459 3.47 0.29 -32.48
N LYS A 460 4.64 0.13 -33.12
CA LYS A 460 5.10 -1.13 -33.74
C LYS A 460 5.34 -2.27 -32.75
N ALA A 461 5.62 -1.99 -31.48
CA ALA A 461 5.88 -3.03 -30.47
C ALA A 461 4.59 -3.70 -29.96
N LEU A 462 3.45 -3.03 -30.06
CA LEU A 462 2.15 -3.58 -29.64
C LEU A 462 1.56 -4.53 -30.69
N ASP A 463 1.77 -4.27 -31.98
CA ASP A 463 1.30 -5.16 -33.06
C ASP A 463 2.07 -6.50 -33.10
N ALA A 464 3.37 -6.49 -32.79
CA ALA A 464 4.17 -7.72 -32.72
C ALA A 464 3.71 -8.66 -31.58
N LYS A 465 3.22 -8.09 -30.47
CA LYS A 465 2.75 -8.86 -29.32
C LYS A 465 1.37 -9.47 -29.56
N ALA A 466 0.52 -8.80 -30.32
CA ALA A 466 -0.76 -9.34 -30.77
C ALA A 466 -0.58 -10.48 -31.78
N ALA A 467 0.37 -10.34 -32.73
CA ALA A 467 0.69 -11.38 -33.71
C ALA A 467 1.24 -12.66 -33.05
N GLY A 468 2.10 -12.52 -32.01
CA GLY A 468 2.62 -13.67 -31.26
C GLY A 468 1.54 -14.46 -30.51
N ALA A 469 0.58 -13.77 -29.91
CA ALA A 469 -0.53 -14.42 -29.20
C ALA A 469 -1.48 -15.18 -30.14
N GLU A 470 -1.66 -14.72 -31.38
CA GLU A 470 -2.47 -15.41 -32.37
C GLU A 470 -1.76 -16.67 -32.92
N ALA A 471 -0.45 -16.59 -33.14
CA ALA A 471 0.37 -17.74 -33.56
C ALA A 471 0.35 -18.86 -32.51
N GLU A 472 0.51 -18.52 -31.23
CA GLU A 472 0.46 -19.50 -30.13
C GLU A 472 -0.92 -20.17 -30.03
N ARG A 473 -2.00 -19.41 -30.27
CA ARG A 473 -3.38 -19.93 -30.26
C ARG A 473 -3.64 -20.88 -31.42
N LYS A 474 -3.11 -20.59 -32.61
CA LYS A 474 -3.19 -21.46 -33.80
C LYS A 474 -2.38 -22.74 -33.59
N LEU A 475 -1.18 -22.64 -33.02
CA LEU A 475 -0.33 -23.79 -32.73
C LEU A 475 -0.98 -24.73 -31.70
N ARG A 476 -1.62 -24.16 -30.67
CA ARG A 476 -2.34 -24.93 -29.64
C ARG A 476 -3.62 -25.58 -30.18
N ALA A 477 -4.31 -24.94 -31.13
CA ALA A 477 -5.48 -25.52 -31.80
C ALA A 477 -5.10 -26.66 -32.77
N ALA A 478 -3.89 -26.62 -33.34
CA ALA A 478 -3.36 -27.66 -34.22
C ALA A 478 -2.85 -28.91 -33.46
N MET A 479 -2.75 -28.86 -32.13
CA MET A 479 -2.29 -29.96 -31.28
C MET A 479 -3.43 -30.54 -30.42
N PRO A 480 -4.29 -31.43 -30.95
CA PRO A 480 -5.28 -32.13 -30.14
C PRO A 480 -4.61 -33.13 -29.20
N PHE A 481 -4.87 -32.99 -27.90
CA PHE A 481 -4.54 -33.99 -26.89
C PHE A 481 -5.61 -35.09 -26.90
N PRO A 482 -5.29 -36.40 -26.80
CA PRO A 482 -3.98 -37.03 -26.58
C PRO A 482 -3.19 -37.39 -27.86
N TRP A 483 -1.86 -37.38 -27.72
CA TRP A 483 -0.78 -37.35 -28.74
C TRP A 483 -0.62 -38.58 -29.65
N GLN A 484 -1.68 -39.33 -29.98
CA GLN A 484 -1.51 -40.58 -30.75
C GLN A 484 -1.78 -40.50 -32.25
N ASN A 485 -2.32 -39.41 -32.81
CA ASN A 485 -2.59 -39.33 -34.26
C ASN A 485 -2.48 -37.89 -34.83
N ALA A 486 -1.44 -37.14 -34.48
CA ALA A 486 -1.23 -35.82 -35.08
C ALA A 486 -0.65 -35.97 -36.49
N ASP A 487 -1.45 -35.60 -37.49
CA ASP A 487 -1.12 -35.62 -38.92
C ASP A 487 -0.06 -34.54 -39.22
N ILE A 488 1.20 -34.98 -39.38
CA ILE A 488 2.40 -34.11 -39.45
C ILE A 488 2.28 -33.06 -40.57
N SER A 489 1.57 -33.39 -41.66
CA SER A 489 1.34 -32.50 -42.79
C SER A 489 0.53 -31.24 -42.44
N LYS A 490 -0.17 -31.23 -41.29
CA LYS A 490 -0.92 -30.06 -40.80
C LYS A 490 -0.15 -29.19 -39.81
N LEU A 491 1.01 -29.67 -39.33
CA LEU A 491 1.85 -28.94 -38.37
C LEU A 491 2.87 -28.03 -39.07
N GLU A 492 3.36 -28.39 -40.26
CA GLU A 492 4.37 -27.60 -40.99
C GLU A 492 3.98 -26.13 -41.25
N PRO A 493 2.77 -25.80 -41.76
CA PRO A 493 2.40 -24.40 -42.02
C PRO A 493 2.04 -23.60 -40.76
N ALA A 494 1.89 -24.24 -39.60
CA ALA A 494 1.65 -23.57 -38.33
C ALA A 494 2.94 -23.29 -37.54
N ILE A 495 4.02 -24.03 -37.85
CA ILE A 495 5.35 -23.84 -37.26
C ILE A 495 6.15 -22.77 -38.02
N ALA A 496 5.98 -22.70 -39.35
CA ALA A 496 6.52 -21.63 -40.20
C ALA A 496 5.79 -20.30 -39.94
#